data_AF-A0A2M8NKU8-F1
#
_entry.id   AF-A0A2M8NKU8-F1
#
_cell.length_a   1.000
_cell.length_b   1.000
_cell.length_c   1.000
_cell.angle_alpha   90.00
_cell.angle_beta   90.00
_cell.angle_gamma   90.00
#
_symmetry.space_group_name_H-M   'P 1'
#
loop_
_entity.id
_entity.type
_entity.pdbx_description
1 polymer ?
#
loop_
_entity_poly.entity_id
_entity_poly.type
_entity_poly.pdbx_seq_one_letter_code
_entity_poly.pdbx_strand_id
1 'polypeptide(L)'
;MMTRSAFSTRPPEIIKLLANEVRWGLLKALVMGDRQVNELVALTQQPMNLVSYHLKKMREDELVTTRRSEADGRDVYYSADFARLRQLFHEAAAALHPALIAPLTPPNAEKLPFKRVLFICTHNSARSQMAQGLLRHLSQERLYVASAGSEP
;
A
#
# COMPACT_ATOMS: atom_id res chain seq x y z
N MET A 1 7.27 -25.07 29.42
CA MET A 1 6.13 -24.58 30.20
C MET A 1 5.32 -23.65 29.30
N MET A 2 4.38 -24.19 28.51
CA MET A 2 3.56 -23.43 27.57
C MET A 2 2.52 -22.62 28.35
N THR A 3 2.68 -21.30 28.37
CA THR A 3 1.68 -20.36 28.91
C THR A 3 0.38 -20.54 28.11
N ARG A 4 -0.65 -21.00 28.80
CA ARG A 4 -2.01 -21.16 28.29
C ARG A 4 -2.55 -19.77 27.97
N SER A 5 -2.43 -19.34 26.71
CA SER A 5 -2.95 -18.05 26.25
C SER A 5 -4.46 -17.99 26.56
N ALA A 6 -4.89 -16.96 27.29
CA ALA A 6 -6.30 -16.75 27.59
C ALA A 6 -7.06 -16.58 26.26
N PHE A 7 -8.10 -17.38 26.06
CA PHE A 7 -8.93 -17.31 24.85
C PHE A 7 -9.63 -15.94 24.79
N SER A 8 -9.22 -15.08 23.86
CA SER A 8 -9.85 -13.77 23.63
C SER A 8 -10.98 -13.92 22.62
N THR A 9 -12.18 -13.46 22.99
CA THR A 9 -13.34 -13.40 22.08
C THR A 9 -13.45 -12.07 21.34
N ARG A 10 -12.61 -11.08 21.66
CA ARG A 10 -12.64 -9.77 21.02
C ARG A 10 -11.96 -9.84 19.65
N PRO A 11 -12.64 -9.47 18.56
CA PRO A 11 -12.01 -9.47 17.26
C PRO A 11 -10.88 -8.41 17.22
N PRO A 12 -9.79 -8.67 16.48
CA PRO A 12 -8.72 -7.69 16.27
C PRO A 12 -9.27 -6.38 15.71
N GLU A 13 -8.65 -5.26 16.11
CA GLU A 13 -9.16 -3.92 15.78
C GLU A 13 -9.25 -3.67 14.26
N ILE A 14 -8.30 -4.20 13.48
CA ILE A 14 -8.33 -4.10 12.01
C ILE A 14 -9.58 -4.73 11.39
N ILE A 15 -10.08 -5.82 11.97
CA ILE A 15 -11.30 -6.48 11.49
C ILE A 15 -12.52 -5.58 11.75
N LYS A 16 -12.64 -5.03 12.96
CA LYS A 16 -13.72 -4.08 13.30
C LYS A 16 -13.66 -2.81 12.46
N LEU A 17 -12.44 -2.37 12.14
CA LEU A 17 -12.21 -1.18 11.35
C LEU A 17 -12.58 -1.41 9.89
N LEU A 18 -12.13 -2.51 9.28
CA LEU A 18 -12.38 -2.76 7.87
C LEU A 18 -13.75 -3.41 7.58
N ALA A 19 -14.48 -3.86 8.60
CA ALA A 19 -15.89 -4.29 8.49
C ALA A 19 -16.85 -3.09 8.29
N ASN A 20 -16.51 -2.21 7.35
CA ASN A 20 -17.33 -1.09 6.89
C ASN A 20 -16.99 -0.81 5.43
N GLU A 21 -18.01 -0.75 4.57
CA GLU A 21 -17.82 -0.66 3.11
C GLU A 21 -17.09 0.61 2.66
N VAL A 22 -17.36 1.75 3.32
CA VAL A 22 -16.70 3.02 2.98
C VAL A 22 -15.23 2.96 3.32
N ARG A 23 -14.86 2.51 4.53
CA ARG A 23 -13.45 2.36 4.94
C ARG A 23 -12.71 1.36 4.07
N TRP A 24 -13.37 0.25 3.70
CA TRP A 24 -12.81 -0.72 2.76
C TRP A 24 -12.58 -0.11 1.37
N GLY A 25 -13.55 0.64 0.84
CA GLY A 25 -13.44 1.34 -0.43
C GLY A 25 -12.31 2.38 -0.44
N LEU A 26 -12.21 3.20 0.61
CA LEU A 26 -11.13 4.17 0.79
C LEU A 26 -9.77 3.49 0.86
N LEU A 27 -9.64 2.42 1.65
CA LEU A 27 -8.39 1.68 1.74
C LEU A 27 -7.96 1.10 0.39
N LYS A 28 -8.89 0.48 -0.37
CA LYS A 28 -8.60 -0.01 -1.72
C LYS A 28 -8.11 1.09 -2.65
N ALA A 29 -8.72 2.28 -2.58
CA ALA A 29 -8.32 3.41 -3.41
C ALA A 29 -6.92 3.92 -3.06
N LEU A 30 -6.57 3.93 -1.77
CA LEU A 30 -5.27 4.40 -1.25
C LEU A 30 -4.14 3.39 -1.40
N VAL A 31 -4.45 2.09 -1.42
CA VAL A 31 -3.45 1.04 -1.74
C VAL A 31 -2.93 1.15 -3.18
N MET A 32 -3.71 1.74 -4.08
CA MET A 32 -3.31 1.97 -5.48
C MET A 32 -2.46 3.24 -5.67
N GLY A 33 -2.36 4.09 -4.65
CA GLY A 33 -1.59 5.34 -4.69
C GLY A 33 -2.17 6.43 -3.80
N ASP A 34 -1.36 7.45 -3.54
CA ASP A 34 -1.74 8.59 -2.70
C ASP A 34 -2.81 9.44 -3.39
N ARG A 35 -3.81 9.90 -2.64
CA ARG A 35 -4.97 10.62 -3.20
C ARG A 35 -5.46 11.76 -2.33
N GLN A 36 -6.02 12.78 -2.96
CA GLN A 36 -6.77 13.84 -2.28
C GLN A 36 -8.18 13.38 -1.91
N VAL A 37 -8.81 14.09 -0.97
CA VAL A 37 -10.19 13.82 -0.53
C VAL A 37 -11.17 13.86 -1.70
N ASN A 38 -11.03 14.83 -2.61
CA ASN A 38 -11.93 14.98 -3.77
C ASN A 38 -11.83 13.80 -4.73
N GLU A 39 -10.61 13.27 -4.94
CA GLU A 39 -10.40 12.08 -5.76
C GLU A 39 -11.04 10.84 -5.11
N LEU A 40 -10.92 10.72 -3.78
CA LEU A 40 -11.54 9.62 -3.02
C LEU A 40 -13.07 9.69 -3.07
N VAL A 41 -13.65 10.88 -2.99
CA VAL A 41 -15.08 11.11 -3.20
C VAL A 41 -15.50 10.64 -4.58
N ALA A 42 -14.78 11.03 -5.62
CA ALA A 42 -15.07 10.63 -7.00
C ALA A 42 -14.94 9.10 -7.20
N LEU A 43 -13.96 8.44 -6.58
CA LEU A 43 -13.76 7.00 -6.74
C LEU A 43 -14.74 6.15 -5.92
N THR A 44 -15.03 6.59 -4.70
CA THR A 44 -15.93 5.84 -3.80
C THR A 44 -17.40 6.18 -4.04
N GLN A 45 -17.69 7.25 -4.79
CA GLN A 45 -19.04 7.80 -5.00
C GLN A 45 -19.75 8.09 -3.67
N GLN A 46 -18.98 8.47 -2.65
CA GLN A 46 -19.48 8.79 -1.32
C GLN A 46 -19.45 10.29 -1.05
N PRO A 47 -20.38 10.83 -0.24
CA PRO A 47 -20.36 12.22 0.18
C PRO A 47 -19.04 12.64 0.85
N MET A 48 -18.60 13.88 0.59
CA MET A 48 -17.32 14.41 1.10
C MET A 48 -17.21 14.39 2.63
N ASN A 49 -18.31 14.70 3.33
CA ASN A 49 -18.36 14.66 4.78
C ASN A 49 -18.12 13.25 5.34
N LEU A 50 -18.70 12.23 4.70
CA LEU A 50 -18.57 10.83 5.09
C LEU A 50 -17.15 10.32 4.84
N VAL A 51 -16.57 10.65 3.67
CA VAL A 51 -15.17 10.33 3.35
C VAL A 51 -14.22 10.97 4.37
N SER A 52 -14.40 12.26 4.66
CA SER A 52 -13.54 13.00 5.59
C SER A 52 -13.62 12.45 7.01
N TYR A 53 -14.83 12.08 7.46
CA TYR A 53 -15.04 11.40 8.75
C TYR A 53 -14.27 10.07 8.81
N HIS A 54 -14.40 9.22 7.79
CA HIS A 54 -13.72 7.93 7.77
C HIS A 54 -12.20 8.05 7.64
N LEU A 55 -11.69 9.01 6.85
CA LEU A 55 -10.26 9.28 6.76
C LEU A 55 -9.67 9.75 8.09
N LYS A 56 -10.40 10.61 8.83
CA LYS A 56 -9.99 11.02 10.18
C LYS A 56 -9.87 9.81 11.10
N LYS A 57 -10.89 8.94 11.12
CA LYS A 57 -10.88 7.72 11.94
C LYS A 57 -9.74 6.77 11.55
N MET A 58 -9.56 6.53 10.25
CA MET A 58 -8.46 5.70 9.74
C MET A 58 -7.09 6.26 10.09
N ARG A 59 -6.94 7.59 10.18
CA ARG A 59 -5.70 8.24 10.61
C ARG A 59 -5.47 8.11 12.11
N GLU A 60 -6.52 8.25 12.93
CA GLU A 60 -6.46 8.03 14.38
C GLU A 60 -6.04 6.59 14.72
N ASP A 61 -6.46 5.64 13.89
CA ASP A 61 -6.07 4.23 13.97
C ASP A 61 -4.76 3.90 13.19
N GLU A 62 -4.02 4.93 12.75
CA GLU A 62 -2.72 4.84 12.07
C GLU A 62 -2.71 4.06 10.73
N LEU A 63 -3.86 3.85 10.10
CA LEU A 63 -3.94 3.14 8.82
C LEU A 63 -3.59 4.02 7.61
N VAL A 64 -3.72 5.32 7.77
CA VAL A 64 -3.43 6.29 6.72
C VAL A 64 -2.59 7.42 7.27
N THR A 65 -1.68 7.91 6.44
CA THR A 65 -0.88 9.10 6.74
C THR A 65 -1.29 10.25 5.83
N THR A 66 -0.91 11.46 6.21
CA THR A 66 -1.23 12.67 5.45
C THR A 66 0.04 13.42 5.08
N ARG A 67 0.14 13.86 3.82
CA ARG A 67 1.20 14.74 3.34
C ARG A 67 0.59 15.98 2.72
N ARG A 68 1.14 17.16 3.02
CA ARG A 68 0.79 18.41 2.35
C ARG A 68 1.63 18.57 1.08
N SER A 69 1.04 19.11 0.03
CA SER A 69 1.75 19.42 -1.22
C SER A 69 2.93 20.37 -0.97
N GLU A 70 4.12 20.02 -1.46
CA GLU A 70 5.34 20.84 -1.33
C GLU A 70 5.35 22.07 -2.26
N ALA A 71 4.51 22.08 -3.30
CA ALA A 71 4.50 23.13 -4.32
C ALA A 71 3.61 24.34 -3.98
N ASP A 72 2.50 24.14 -3.24
CA ASP A 72 1.54 25.22 -2.89
C ASP A 72 0.87 24.99 -1.51
N GLY A 73 1.07 23.84 -0.84
CA GLY A 73 0.53 23.57 0.50
C GLY A 73 -1.00 23.50 0.64
N ARG A 74 -1.75 23.80 -0.44
CA ARG A 74 -3.22 23.85 -0.46
C ARG A 74 -3.85 22.46 -0.41
N ASP A 75 -3.20 21.47 -1.01
CA ASP A 75 -3.74 20.12 -1.13
C ASP A 75 -3.14 19.16 -0.10
N VAL A 76 -4.00 18.32 0.48
CA VAL A 76 -3.63 17.24 1.41
C VAL A 76 -3.86 15.91 0.72
N TYR A 77 -2.78 15.14 0.60
CA TYR A 77 -2.80 13.77 0.10
C TYR A 77 -2.82 12.79 1.26
N TYR A 78 -3.64 11.76 1.11
CA TYR A 78 -3.70 10.60 1.99
C TYR A 78 -2.98 9.44 1.34
N SER A 79 -2.26 8.66 2.13
CA SER A 79 -1.59 7.42 1.70
C SER A 79 -1.87 6.31 2.70
N ALA A 80 -1.91 5.06 2.23
CA ALA A 80 -2.03 3.90 3.11
C ALA A 80 -0.71 3.61 3.81
N ASP A 81 -0.74 3.38 5.13
CA ASP A 81 0.44 2.90 5.86
C ASP A 81 0.56 1.38 5.71
N PHE A 82 1.32 0.94 4.72
CA PHE A 82 1.53 -0.48 4.44
C PHE A 82 2.25 -1.22 5.57
N ALA A 83 3.15 -0.55 6.30
CA ALA A 83 3.87 -1.18 7.39
C ALA A 83 2.90 -1.50 8.54
N ARG A 84 2.06 -0.51 8.89
CA ARG A 84 1.03 -0.66 9.92
C ARG A 84 -0.04 -1.67 9.51
N LEU A 85 -0.53 -1.61 8.28
CA LEU A 85 -1.49 -2.58 7.74
C LEU A 85 -0.94 -4.01 7.84
N ARG A 86 0.30 -4.24 7.39
CA ARG A 86 0.94 -5.56 7.45
C ARG A 86 1.03 -6.08 8.88
N GLN A 87 1.43 -5.22 9.82
CA GLN A 87 1.50 -5.59 11.23
C GLN A 87 0.12 -5.99 11.77
N LEU A 88 -0.91 -5.17 11.53
CA LEU A 88 -2.26 -5.42 12.04
C LEU A 88 -2.89 -6.69 11.44
N PHE A 89 -2.70 -6.94 10.14
CA PHE A 89 -3.14 -8.18 9.51
C PHE A 89 -2.38 -9.40 10.04
N HIS A 90 -1.07 -9.29 10.28
CA HIS A 90 -0.28 -10.35 10.88
C HIS A 90 -0.74 -10.67 12.31
N GLU A 91 -0.97 -9.65 13.14
CA GLU A 91 -1.52 -9.80 14.50
C GLU A 91 -2.91 -10.44 14.47
N ALA A 92 -3.79 -10.02 13.56
CA ALA A 92 -5.12 -10.59 13.42
C ALA A 92 -5.08 -12.07 13.00
N ALA A 93 -4.22 -12.43 12.06
CA ALA A 93 -4.00 -13.81 11.63
C ALA A 93 -3.41 -14.67 12.76
N ALA A 94 -2.42 -14.14 13.50
CA ALA A 94 -1.81 -14.81 14.63
C ALA A 94 -2.80 -15.08 15.77
N ALA A 95 -3.72 -14.14 16.02
CA ALA A 95 -4.77 -14.27 17.01
C ALA A 95 -5.78 -15.38 16.66
N LEU A 96 -5.97 -15.67 15.37
CA LEU A 96 -6.80 -16.77 14.90
C LEU A 96 -6.06 -18.11 14.97
N HIS A 97 -4.90 -18.22 14.33
CA HIS A 97 -4.11 -19.45 14.33
C HIS A 97 -2.65 -19.21 13.86
N PRO A 98 -1.62 -19.77 14.53
CA PRO A 98 -0.22 -19.59 14.15
C PRO A 98 0.12 -20.03 12.71
N ALA A 99 -0.57 -21.04 12.17
CA ALA A 99 -0.34 -21.46 10.78
C ALA A 99 -0.74 -20.41 9.74
N LEU A 100 -1.58 -19.42 10.09
CA LEU A 100 -1.97 -18.34 9.16
C LEU A 100 -0.85 -17.30 8.97
N ILE A 101 0.10 -17.23 9.91
CA ILE A 101 1.30 -16.38 9.80
C ILE A 101 2.54 -17.18 9.40
N ALA A 102 2.44 -18.51 9.32
CA ALA A 102 3.51 -19.32 8.79
C ALA A 102 3.74 -18.95 7.31
N PRO A 103 4.99 -18.94 6.84
CA PRO A 103 5.27 -18.71 5.42
C PRO A 103 4.44 -19.68 4.56
N LEU A 104 3.61 -19.14 3.67
CA LEU A 104 2.84 -19.94 2.70
C LEU A 104 3.73 -20.69 1.69
N THR A 105 5.02 -20.37 1.70
CA THR A 105 6.00 -20.83 0.73
C THR A 105 6.84 -21.95 1.33
N PRO A 106 6.98 -23.12 0.65
CA PRO A 106 7.99 -24.09 1.04
C PRO A 106 9.38 -23.44 0.98
N PRO A 107 10.36 -23.93 1.76
CA PRO A 107 11.69 -23.31 1.92
C PRO A 107 12.54 -23.18 0.64
N ASN A 108 11.99 -23.51 -0.53
CA ASN A 108 12.70 -23.56 -1.82
C ASN A 108 12.09 -22.69 -2.93
N ALA A 109 11.28 -21.67 -2.60
CA ALA A 109 10.81 -20.70 -3.60
C ALA A 109 11.63 -19.40 -3.63
N GLU A 110 12.93 -19.49 -3.39
CA GLU A 110 13.85 -18.35 -3.52
C GLU A 110 13.98 -17.80 -4.95
N LYS A 111 13.29 -18.40 -5.93
CA LYS A 111 13.15 -17.86 -7.29
C LYS A 111 11.80 -17.17 -7.48
N LEU A 112 11.52 -16.13 -6.69
CA LEU A 112 10.52 -15.14 -7.08
C LEU A 112 11.03 -14.40 -8.34
N PRO A 113 10.21 -14.20 -9.37
CA PRO A 113 10.66 -13.69 -10.67
C PRO A 113 11.24 -12.29 -10.50
N PHE A 114 12.40 -12.05 -11.11
CA PHE A 114 13.05 -10.74 -11.18
C PHE A 114 12.02 -9.63 -11.38
N LYS A 115 11.91 -8.69 -10.43
CA LYS A 115 11.01 -7.54 -10.55
C LYS A 115 11.40 -6.76 -11.80
N ARG A 116 10.45 -6.56 -12.72
CA ARG A 116 10.66 -5.85 -13.98
C ARG A 116 10.18 -4.41 -13.89
N VAL A 117 10.95 -3.46 -14.42
CA VAL A 117 10.64 -2.03 -14.46
C VAL A 117 10.82 -1.51 -15.89
N LEU A 118 9.84 -0.77 -16.41
CA LEU A 118 9.88 -0.12 -17.72
C LEU A 118 9.79 1.40 -17.56
N PHE A 119 10.77 2.12 -18.10
CA PHE A 119 10.75 3.58 -18.19
C PHE A 119 10.28 4.02 -19.58
N ILE A 120 9.25 4.87 -19.65
CA ILE A 120 8.72 5.36 -20.93
C ILE A 120 9.00 6.87 -21.04
N CYS A 121 9.47 7.33 -22.20
CA CYS A 121 9.40 8.72 -22.60
C CYS A 121 8.88 8.83 -24.05
N THR A 122 8.79 10.02 -24.64
CA THR A 122 8.23 10.19 -25.98
C THR A 122 9.04 9.44 -27.06
N HIS A 123 10.31 9.80 -27.29
CA HIS A 123 11.14 9.26 -28.38
C HIS A 123 12.21 8.24 -27.92
N ASN A 124 12.10 7.70 -26.71
CA ASN A 124 13.16 6.89 -26.07
C ASN A 124 14.59 7.49 -26.13
N SER A 125 14.77 8.81 -26.15
CA SER A 125 16.04 9.42 -26.59
C SER A 125 16.98 9.90 -25.49
N ALA A 126 16.49 10.08 -24.25
CA ALA A 126 17.34 10.55 -23.15
C ALA A 126 16.83 10.09 -21.77
N ARG A 127 15.69 10.64 -21.31
CA ARG A 127 15.22 10.46 -19.92
C ARG A 127 14.94 9.00 -19.56
N SER A 128 14.26 8.27 -20.44
CA SER A 128 13.94 6.84 -20.21
C SER A 128 15.20 5.97 -20.16
N GLN A 129 16.20 6.27 -21.00
CA GLN A 129 17.48 5.55 -21.02
C GLN A 129 18.34 5.88 -19.79
N MET A 130 18.40 7.16 -19.39
CA MET A 130 19.11 7.61 -18.19
C MET A 130 18.51 6.96 -16.93
N ALA A 131 17.17 6.93 -16.82
CA ALA A 131 16.48 6.27 -15.72
C ALA A 131 16.74 4.75 -15.71
N GLN A 132 16.74 4.09 -16.87
CA GLN A 132 17.13 2.69 -16.99
C GLN A 132 18.56 2.44 -16.46
N GLY A 133 19.54 3.23 -16.91
CA GLY A 133 20.93 3.10 -16.50
C GLY A 133 21.11 3.33 -15.00
N LEU A 134 20.51 4.39 -14.47
CA LEU A 134 20.57 4.72 -13.05
C LEU A 134 19.95 3.62 -12.18
N LEU A 135 18.77 3.10 -12.54
CA LEU A 135 18.12 2.06 -11.74
C LEU A 135 18.86 0.72 -11.82
N ARG A 136 19.45 0.35 -12.96
CA ARG A 136 20.32 -0.83 -13.05
C ARG A 136 21.50 -0.72 -12.09
N HIS A 137 22.13 0.45 -12.04
CA HIS A 137 23.24 0.71 -11.14
C HIS A 137 22.80 0.64 -9.66
N LEU A 138 21.74 1.36 -9.29
CA LEU A 138 21.23 1.39 -7.91
C LEU A 138 20.72 0.03 -7.42
N SER A 139 20.17 -0.78 -8.33
CA SER A 139 19.64 -2.11 -7.99
C SER A 139 20.69 -3.21 -7.98
N GLN A 140 21.96 -2.93 -8.32
CA GLN A 140 23.02 -3.93 -8.46
C GLN A 140 22.59 -5.10 -9.36
N GLU A 141 21.91 -4.79 -10.47
CA GLU A 141 21.36 -5.75 -11.44
C GLU A 141 20.31 -6.74 -10.88
N ARG A 142 19.77 -6.47 -9.69
CA ARG A 142 18.73 -7.33 -9.08
C ARG A 142 17.34 -7.12 -9.70
N LEU A 143 17.19 -6.13 -10.59
CA LEU A 143 15.96 -5.81 -11.30
C LEU A 143 16.15 -5.93 -12.81
N TYR A 144 15.14 -6.43 -13.51
CA TYR A 144 15.09 -6.33 -14.97
C TYR A 144 14.57 -4.95 -15.36
N VAL A 145 15.41 -4.09 -15.94
CA VAL A 145 15.05 -2.71 -16.27
C VAL A 145 15.15 -2.46 -17.77
N ALA A 146 14.10 -1.90 -18.36
CA ALA A 146 14.01 -1.55 -19.78
C ALA A 146 13.52 -0.10 -19.97
N SER A 147 13.72 0.46 -21.17
CA SER A 147 13.23 1.77 -21.60
C SER A 147 12.48 1.68 -22.93
N ALA A 148 11.50 2.54 -23.14
CA ALA A 148 10.73 2.62 -24.39
C ALA A 148 10.31 4.06 -24.75
N GLY A 149 9.93 4.22 -26.01
CA GLY A 149 9.29 5.40 -26.59
C GLY A 149 7.79 5.18 -26.71
N SER A 150 6.95 6.14 -26.34
CA SER A 150 5.53 6.09 -26.68
C SER A 150 5.27 6.41 -28.16
N GLU A 151 6.15 7.22 -28.76
CA GLU A 151 6.21 7.57 -30.18
C GLU A 151 7.68 7.48 -30.62
N PRO A 152 8.18 6.24 -30.82
CA PRO A 152 9.60 5.97 -31.01
C PRO A 152 10.15 6.41 -32.38
#